data_AF-A0A6H0IXZ4-F1
#
_entry.id   AF-A0A6H0IXZ4-F1
#
_cell.length_a   1.000
_cell.length_b   1.000
_cell.length_c   1.000
_cell.angle_alpha   90.00
_cell.angle_beta   90.00
_cell.angle_gamma   90.00
#
_symmetry.space_group_name_H-M   'P 1'
#
loop_
_entity.id
_entity.type
_entity.pdbx_description
1 polymer ?
#
loop_
_entity_poly.entity_id
_entity_poly.type
_entity_poly.pdbx_seq_one_letter_code
_entity_poly.pdbx_strand_id
1 'polypeptide(L)'
;MEEEFAGNVDMDRVGASGHSQGGGGAIMAGRDERVTATAPMQPYTIGLGHRSSSQSEQHGPMFLMSGSSDAIAGTTLNQGPVFRNTNVPVFWGILQGAGHFEPTGSAGDFRGPSTAWMRYYLMDDGDAAAWFFGSDCVLCESSDWDVDTRDIN
;
A
#
# COMPACT_ATOMS: atom_id res chain seq x y z
N MET A 1 -22.11 5.36 -20.10
CA MET A 1 -21.01 5.09 -19.15
C MET A 1 -21.01 6.11 -18.02
N GLU A 2 -21.29 7.40 -18.28
CA GLU A 2 -21.45 8.40 -17.20
C GLU A 2 -22.65 8.16 -16.27
N GLU A 3 -23.76 7.56 -16.74
CA GLU A 3 -24.96 7.39 -15.89
C GLU A 3 -24.85 6.32 -14.78
N GLU A 4 -23.98 5.31 -14.92
CA GLU A 4 -23.92 4.18 -13.96
C GLU A 4 -23.22 4.56 -12.65
N PHE A 5 -22.26 5.49 -12.70
CA PHE A 5 -21.46 5.93 -11.56
C PHE A 5 -21.94 7.27 -10.97
N ALA A 6 -22.83 7.98 -11.67
CA ALA A 6 -23.34 9.28 -11.24
C ALA A 6 -24.01 9.19 -9.87
N GLY A 7 -23.50 9.98 -8.91
CA GLY A 7 -24.01 10.03 -7.54
C GLY A 7 -23.62 8.85 -6.63
N ASN A 8 -22.91 7.84 -7.16
CA ASN A 8 -22.44 6.68 -6.39
C ASN A 8 -20.94 6.75 -6.04
N VAL A 9 -20.21 7.73 -6.60
CA VAL A 9 -18.77 7.90 -6.40
C VAL A 9 -18.51 9.19 -5.64
N ASP A 10 -17.79 9.07 -4.53
CA ASP A 10 -17.23 10.20 -3.81
C ASP A 10 -15.82 10.49 -4.33
N MET A 11 -15.69 11.60 -5.06
CA MET A 11 -14.43 11.98 -5.70
C MET A 11 -13.42 12.59 -4.72
N ASP A 12 -13.82 12.89 -3.48
CA ASP A 12 -12.93 13.39 -2.43
C ASP A 12 -12.24 12.25 -1.66
N ARG A 13 -12.61 10.99 -1.95
CA ARG A 13 -12.11 9.79 -1.26
C ARG A 13 -11.52 8.78 -2.25
N VAL A 14 -10.34 9.09 -2.77
CA VAL A 14 -9.68 8.26 -3.80
C VAL A 14 -8.47 7.53 -3.23
N GLY A 15 -8.41 6.21 -3.43
CA GLY A 15 -7.24 5.39 -3.13
C GLY A 15 -6.56 4.86 -4.38
N ALA A 16 -5.25 4.61 -4.30
CA ALA A 16 -4.50 3.94 -5.36
C ALA A 16 -3.82 2.66 -4.85
N SER A 17 -3.98 1.56 -5.58
CA SER A 17 -3.31 0.29 -5.32
C SER A 17 -2.99 -0.40 -6.64
N GLY A 18 -2.16 -1.43 -6.57
CA GLY A 18 -1.76 -2.23 -7.72
C GLY A 18 -0.68 -3.22 -7.34
N HIS A 19 -0.50 -4.24 -8.18
CA HIS A 19 0.48 -5.30 -8.00
C HIS A 19 1.69 -5.13 -8.93
N SER A 20 2.90 -5.45 -8.46
CA SER A 20 4.10 -5.49 -9.28
C SER A 20 4.35 -4.15 -9.99
N GLN A 21 4.45 -4.09 -11.32
CA GLN A 21 4.53 -2.83 -12.07
C GLN A 21 3.36 -1.88 -11.73
N GLY A 22 2.15 -2.41 -11.55
CA GLY A 22 0.97 -1.65 -11.14
C GLY A 22 1.10 -1.07 -9.72
N GLY A 23 1.82 -1.74 -8.82
CA GLY A 23 2.16 -1.19 -7.50
C GLY A 23 3.14 -0.02 -7.62
N GLY A 24 4.13 -0.13 -8.51
CA GLY A 24 4.97 1.00 -8.89
C GLY A 24 4.15 2.15 -9.51
N GLY A 25 3.12 1.83 -10.28
CA GLY A 25 2.15 2.79 -10.82
C GLY A 25 1.28 3.46 -9.76
N ALA A 26 0.85 2.74 -8.72
CA ALA A 26 0.10 3.30 -7.61
C ALA A 26 0.91 4.36 -6.85
N ILE A 27 2.21 4.12 -6.65
CA ILE A 27 3.13 5.12 -6.08
C ILE A 27 3.26 6.33 -7.01
N MET A 28 3.35 6.13 -8.33
CA MET A 28 3.37 7.24 -9.29
C MET A 28 2.07 8.05 -9.26
N ALA A 29 0.92 7.40 -9.07
CA ALA A 29 -0.38 8.04 -8.97
C ALA A 29 -0.57 8.81 -7.66
N GLY A 30 0.05 8.37 -6.55
CA GLY A 30 0.03 9.09 -5.26
C GLY A 30 0.65 10.49 -5.28
N ARG A 31 1.26 10.89 -6.41
CA ARG A 31 1.69 12.27 -6.68
C ARG A 31 0.55 13.21 -7.02
N ASP A 32 -0.63 12.69 -7.31
CA ASP A 32 -1.81 13.48 -7.56
C ASP A 32 -2.47 13.84 -6.23
N GLU A 33 -2.77 15.13 -6.02
CA GLU A 33 -3.38 15.63 -4.78
C GLU A 33 -4.77 15.05 -4.50
N ARG A 34 -5.42 14.46 -5.52
CA ARG A 34 -6.71 13.79 -5.37
C ARG A 34 -6.59 12.42 -4.69
N VAL A 35 -5.40 11.81 -4.65
CA VAL A 35 -5.19 10.48 -4.04
C VAL A 35 -4.97 10.62 -2.54
N THR A 36 -5.97 10.22 -1.76
CA THR A 36 -6.00 10.30 -0.29
C THR A 36 -5.07 9.29 0.37
N ALA A 37 -4.92 8.09 -0.18
CA ALA A 37 -4.07 7.03 0.38
C ALA A 37 -3.59 6.04 -0.69
N THR A 38 -2.43 5.43 -0.46
CA THR A 38 -1.89 4.40 -1.35
C THR A 38 -1.68 3.07 -0.63
N ALA A 39 -1.86 1.96 -1.35
CA ALA A 39 -1.62 0.61 -0.84
C ALA A 39 -0.93 -0.29 -1.89
N PRO A 40 0.31 0.00 -2.30
CA PRO A 40 1.02 -0.78 -3.32
C PRO A 40 1.38 -2.20 -2.85
N MET A 41 0.99 -3.21 -3.63
CA MET A 41 1.27 -4.63 -3.36
C MET A 41 2.48 -5.13 -4.15
N GLN A 42 3.54 -5.53 -3.45
CA GLN A 42 4.80 -6.01 -4.03
C GLN A 42 5.26 -5.14 -5.21
N PRO A 43 5.35 -3.80 -5.05
CA PRO A 43 5.56 -2.90 -6.18
C PRO A 43 6.93 -3.11 -6.80
N TYR A 44 7.00 -3.18 -8.13
CA TYR A 44 8.25 -3.15 -8.88
C TYR A 44 8.61 -1.69 -9.20
N THR A 45 9.75 -1.20 -8.69
CA THR A 45 10.09 0.24 -8.71
C THR A 45 11.43 0.55 -9.37
N ILE A 46 12.19 -0.45 -9.80
CA ILE A 46 13.53 -0.26 -10.39
C ILE A 46 13.51 -0.12 -11.92
N GLY A 47 12.33 0.08 -12.54
CA GLY A 47 12.19 0.23 -13.98
C GLY A 47 10.75 0.28 -14.42
N LEU A 48 10.47 -0.19 -15.65
CA LEU A 48 9.11 -0.38 -16.16
C LEU A 48 8.21 0.87 -16.09
N GLY A 49 8.81 2.06 -16.19
CA GLY A 49 8.12 3.35 -16.16
C GLY A 49 8.01 4.00 -14.78
N HIS A 50 8.39 3.31 -13.70
CA HIS A 50 8.47 3.91 -12.38
C HIS A 50 9.60 4.97 -12.33
N ARG A 51 9.35 6.10 -11.67
CA ARG A 51 10.33 7.15 -11.42
C ARG A 51 10.56 7.24 -9.92
N SER A 52 11.78 7.00 -9.44
CA SER A 52 12.08 6.99 -8.01
C SER A 52 11.78 8.32 -7.31
N SER A 53 11.82 9.46 -8.01
CA SER A 53 11.42 10.75 -7.44
C SER A 53 9.97 10.76 -6.94
N SER A 54 9.09 9.95 -7.54
CA SER A 54 7.69 9.83 -7.10
C SER A 54 7.58 9.39 -5.64
N GLN A 55 8.54 8.61 -5.14
CA GLN A 55 8.49 8.05 -3.79
C GLN A 55 8.40 9.15 -2.73
N SER A 56 9.08 10.28 -2.95
CA SER A 56 9.12 11.46 -2.08
C SER A 56 8.13 12.57 -2.47
N GLU A 57 7.19 12.29 -3.37
CA GLU A 57 6.20 13.25 -3.87
C GLU A 57 4.76 12.78 -3.58
N GLN A 58 4.55 12.04 -2.49
CA GLN A 58 3.25 11.50 -2.10
C GLN A 58 2.40 12.55 -1.36
N HIS A 59 1.09 12.52 -1.57
CA HIS A 59 0.13 13.41 -0.87
C HIS A 59 -0.55 12.76 0.33
N GLY A 60 -0.70 11.44 0.31
CA GLY A 60 -1.39 10.66 1.34
C GLY A 60 -0.52 9.54 1.91
N PRO A 61 -0.88 9.00 3.09
CA PRO A 61 -0.14 7.92 3.72
C PRO A 61 -0.11 6.65 2.85
N MET A 62 0.90 5.81 3.10
CA MET A 62 1.17 4.62 2.30
C MET A 62 1.16 3.35 3.16
N PHE A 63 0.38 2.35 2.73
CA PHE A 63 0.55 0.97 3.16
C PHE A 63 1.36 0.19 2.13
N LEU A 64 2.67 0.11 2.36
CA LEU A 64 3.61 -0.60 1.51
C LEU A 64 3.55 -2.09 1.85
N MET A 65 3.28 -2.94 0.86
CA MET A 65 3.17 -4.38 1.06
C MET A 65 4.28 -5.12 0.29
N SER A 66 4.97 -6.03 0.96
CA SER A 66 6.01 -6.90 0.40
C SER A 66 5.74 -8.36 0.72
N GLY A 67 6.29 -9.28 -0.07
CA GLY A 67 6.40 -10.70 0.30
C GLY A 67 7.87 -11.06 0.54
N SER A 68 8.18 -11.73 1.65
CA SER A 68 9.59 -12.01 2.00
C SER A 68 10.27 -13.01 1.05
N SER A 69 9.48 -13.81 0.32
CA SER A 69 9.95 -14.77 -0.69
C SER A 69 9.73 -14.29 -2.13
N ASP A 70 9.47 -13.00 -2.33
CA ASP A 70 9.33 -12.42 -3.67
C ASP A 70 10.69 -12.31 -4.39
N ALA A 71 10.90 -13.17 -5.38
CA ALA A 71 12.11 -13.21 -6.20
C ALA A 71 12.04 -12.32 -7.46
N ILE A 72 10.90 -11.66 -7.74
CA ILE A 72 10.69 -10.83 -8.93
C ILE A 72 10.78 -9.34 -8.56
N ALA A 73 10.03 -8.91 -7.56
CA ALA A 73 10.03 -7.54 -7.05
C ALA A 73 10.58 -7.50 -5.62
N GLY A 74 11.76 -8.09 -5.42
CA GLY A 74 12.33 -8.32 -4.10
C GLY A 74 12.44 -7.08 -3.21
N THR A 75 12.10 -7.31 -1.93
CA THR A 75 11.98 -6.36 -0.81
C THR A 75 13.08 -5.32 -0.76
N THR A 76 14.35 -5.75 -0.80
CA THR A 76 15.52 -4.88 -0.61
C THR A 76 15.69 -3.83 -1.70
N LEU A 77 15.42 -4.19 -2.95
CA LEU A 77 15.69 -3.32 -4.11
C LEU A 77 14.48 -2.49 -4.52
N ASN A 78 13.26 -2.97 -4.26
CA ASN A 78 12.06 -2.31 -4.74
C ASN A 78 11.31 -1.54 -3.65
N GLN A 79 11.01 -2.16 -2.51
CA GLN A 79 10.19 -1.56 -1.45
C GLN A 79 11.04 -0.84 -0.39
N GLY A 80 12.21 -1.38 -0.06
CA GLY A 80 13.14 -0.75 0.88
C GLY A 80 13.48 0.71 0.53
N PRO A 81 13.78 1.06 -0.73
CA PRO A 81 13.96 2.46 -1.13
C PRO A 81 12.69 3.30 -0.99
N VAL A 82 11.51 2.76 -1.32
CA VAL A 82 10.23 3.47 -1.18
C VAL A 82 9.99 3.85 0.29
N PHE A 83 10.12 2.88 1.20
CA PHE A 83 9.97 3.10 2.63
C PHE A 83 10.92 4.18 3.14
N ARG A 84 12.19 4.15 2.72
CA ARG A 84 13.19 5.15 3.14
C ARG A 84 12.94 6.54 2.55
N ASN A 85 12.49 6.62 1.30
CA ASN A 85 12.44 7.88 0.56
C ASN A 85 11.12 8.63 0.74
N THR A 86 10.05 7.98 1.19
CA THR A 86 8.74 8.62 1.15
C THR A 86 8.64 9.84 2.07
N ASN A 87 7.78 10.80 1.73
CA ASN A 87 7.62 12.08 2.45
C ASN A 87 6.37 12.09 3.33
N VAL A 88 5.68 10.95 3.44
CA VAL A 88 4.42 10.75 4.14
C VAL A 88 4.54 9.62 5.16
N PRO A 89 3.59 9.50 6.11
CA PRO A 89 3.49 8.33 6.96
C PRO A 89 3.41 7.03 6.14
N VAL A 90 4.16 6.02 6.58
CA VAL A 90 4.22 4.73 5.90
C VAL A 90 4.18 3.57 6.87
N PHE A 91 3.28 2.62 6.59
CA PHE A 91 3.24 1.30 7.21
C PHE A 91 3.81 0.31 6.21
N TRP A 92 4.88 -0.39 6.55
CA TRP A 92 5.47 -1.42 5.69
C TRP A 92 5.24 -2.79 6.28
N GLY A 93 4.31 -3.54 5.68
CA GLY A 93 4.06 -4.94 6.03
C GLY A 93 4.75 -5.88 5.06
N ILE A 94 5.60 -6.77 5.59
CA ILE A 94 6.29 -7.81 4.84
C ILE A 94 5.69 -9.17 5.22
N LEU A 95 4.86 -9.72 4.34
CA LEU A 95 4.23 -11.03 4.53
C LEU A 95 5.26 -12.15 4.39
N GLN A 96 5.44 -12.93 5.45
CA GLN A 96 6.43 -13.99 5.52
C GLN A 96 6.05 -15.17 4.63
N GLY A 97 7.01 -15.67 3.85
CA GLY A 97 6.82 -16.81 2.95
C GLY A 97 6.09 -16.49 1.64
N ALA A 98 5.46 -15.31 1.52
CA ALA A 98 4.76 -14.91 0.31
C ALA A 98 5.72 -14.67 -0.86
N GLY A 99 5.44 -15.32 -1.99
CA GLY A 99 6.08 -15.07 -3.28
C GLY A 99 5.36 -13.98 -4.09
N HIS A 100 5.88 -13.66 -5.28
CA HIS A 100 5.36 -12.56 -6.10
C HIS A 100 3.91 -12.70 -6.57
N PHE A 101 3.36 -13.92 -6.55
CA PHE A 101 2.00 -14.17 -7.06
C PHE A 101 0.94 -14.23 -5.95
N GLU A 102 1.33 -14.03 -4.69
CA GLU A 102 0.40 -13.97 -3.56
C GLU A 102 -0.78 -12.99 -3.80
N PRO A 103 -0.57 -11.78 -4.38
CA PRO A 103 -1.67 -10.87 -4.68
C PRO A 103 -2.59 -11.32 -5.84
N THR A 104 -2.25 -12.37 -6.58
CA THR A 104 -2.99 -12.75 -7.80
C THR A 104 -4.33 -13.40 -7.46
N GLY A 105 -5.39 -12.94 -8.13
CA GLY A 105 -6.74 -13.48 -7.94
C GLY A 105 -7.40 -12.91 -6.69
N SER A 106 -7.24 -13.57 -5.54
CA SER A 106 -7.94 -13.20 -4.31
C SER A 106 -7.23 -12.11 -3.48
N ALA A 107 -6.09 -11.61 -3.95
CA ALA A 107 -5.13 -10.81 -3.17
C ALA A 107 -4.49 -11.55 -1.97
N GLY A 108 -4.76 -12.85 -1.81
CA GLY A 108 -4.11 -13.65 -0.78
C GLY A 108 -4.31 -13.08 0.62
N ASP A 109 -3.27 -13.13 1.44
CA ASP A 109 -3.28 -12.55 2.78
C ASP A 109 -3.10 -11.02 2.78
N PHE A 110 -2.81 -10.39 1.63
CA PHE A 110 -2.88 -8.93 1.50
C PHE A 110 -4.32 -8.40 1.50
N ARG A 111 -5.33 -9.25 1.18
CA ARG A 111 -6.74 -8.83 1.01
C ARG A 111 -7.33 -8.15 2.24
N GLY A 112 -7.14 -8.75 3.42
CA GLY A 112 -7.70 -8.22 4.67
C GLY A 112 -7.09 -6.86 5.02
N PRO A 113 -5.75 -6.80 5.19
CA PRO A 113 -5.03 -5.56 5.46
C PRO A 113 -5.30 -4.46 4.43
N SER A 114 -5.24 -4.74 3.12
CA SER A 114 -5.47 -3.70 2.12
C SER A 114 -6.90 -3.16 2.15
N THR A 115 -7.88 -4.01 2.48
CA THR A 115 -9.27 -3.58 2.69
C THR A 115 -9.37 -2.68 3.92
N ALA A 116 -8.79 -3.09 5.05
CA ALA A 116 -8.79 -2.29 6.28
C ALA A 116 -8.16 -0.90 6.04
N TRP A 117 -7.02 -0.84 5.34
CA TRP A 117 -6.36 0.43 5.02
C TRP A 117 -7.26 1.38 4.23
N MET A 118 -7.91 0.88 3.18
CA MET A 118 -8.81 1.69 2.36
C MET A 118 -10.07 2.08 3.13
N ARG A 119 -10.61 1.21 3.99
CA ARG A 119 -11.77 1.55 4.83
C ARG A 119 -11.43 2.64 5.84
N TYR A 120 -10.26 2.57 6.47
CA TYR A 120 -9.82 3.58 7.42
C TYR A 120 -9.72 4.96 6.75
N TYR A 121 -8.99 5.06 5.63
CA TYR A 121 -8.75 6.37 4.98
C TYR A 121 -9.87 6.88 4.08
N LEU A 122 -10.71 6.00 3.53
CA LEU A 122 -11.72 6.37 2.52
C LEU A 122 -13.16 6.14 2.99
N MET A 123 -13.38 5.61 4.19
CA MET A 123 -14.73 5.35 4.71
C MET A 123 -14.92 5.80 6.17
N ASP A 124 -13.95 6.49 6.75
CA ASP A 124 -13.95 6.93 8.15
C ASP A 124 -14.17 5.75 9.13
N ASP A 125 -13.71 4.56 8.76
CA ASP A 125 -13.87 3.34 9.55
C ASP A 125 -12.82 3.29 10.66
N GLY A 126 -13.18 3.83 11.83
CA GLY A 126 -12.32 3.85 13.01
C GLY A 126 -11.95 2.46 13.55
N ASP A 127 -12.76 1.42 13.31
CA ASP A 127 -12.44 0.06 13.75
C ASP A 127 -11.28 -0.53 12.94
N ALA A 128 -11.14 -0.12 11.67
CA ALA A 128 -10.03 -0.52 10.82
C ALA A 128 -8.66 0.03 11.29
N ALA A 129 -8.65 1.04 12.16
CA ALA A 129 -7.43 1.59 12.75
C ALA A 129 -6.61 0.52 13.50
N ALA A 130 -7.27 -0.43 14.15
CA ALA A 130 -6.63 -1.49 14.94
C ALA A 130 -5.67 -2.36 14.12
N TRP A 131 -5.77 -2.36 12.78
CA TRP A 131 -4.84 -3.10 11.92
C TRP A 131 -3.44 -2.48 11.85
N PHE A 132 -3.30 -1.16 12.09
CA PHE A 132 -2.09 -0.41 11.76
C PHE A 132 -1.52 0.48 12.86
N PHE A 133 -2.35 0.90 13.83
CA PHE A 133 -1.97 1.89 14.82
C PHE A 133 -1.89 1.28 16.23
N GLY A 134 -1.00 1.81 17.06
CA GLY A 134 -0.65 1.24 18.36
C GLY A 134 0.41 0.13 18.30
N SER A 135 1.07 -0.13 19.42
CA SER A 135 2.10 -1.17 19.52
C SER A 135 1.53 -2.60 19.43
N ASP A 136 0.24 -2.73 19.67
CA ASP A 136 -0.57 -3.95 19.67
C ASP A 136 -1.47 -4.04 18.44
N CYS A 137 -1.11 -3.37 17.33
CA CYS A 137 -1.87 -3.45 16.10
C CYS A 137 -1.94 -4.90 15.59
N VAL A 138 -3.03 -5.29 14.91
CA VAL A 138 -3.26 -6.67 14.44
C VAL A 138 -2.07 -7.19 13.62
N LEU A 139 -1.49 -6.36 12.76
CA LEU A 139 -0.31 -6.75 11.97
C LEU A 139 0.98 -6.77 12.80
N CYS A 140 1.08 -5.94 13.83
CA CYS A 140 2.23 -5.83 14.72
C CYS A 140 2.38 -7.07 15.61
N GLU A 141 1.27 -7.70 16.01
CA GLU A 141 1.26 -8.91 16.84
C GLU A 141 1.32 -10.21 16.04
N SER A 142 1.07 -10.15 14.73
CA SER A 142 1.00 -11.31 13.87
C SER A 142 2.39 -11.87 13.53
N SER A 143 2.61 -13.17 13.77
CA SER A 143 3.86 -13.84 13.37
C SER A 143 4.06 -13.95 11.85
N ASP A 144 2.99 -13.76 11.08
CA ASP A 144 3.04 -13.85 9.61
C ASP A 144 3.58 -12.57 8.96
N TRP A 145 3.76 -11.49 9.72
CA TRP A 145 4.17 -10.19 9.20
C TRP A 145 5.40 -9.65 9.93
N ASP A 146 6.41 -9.23 9.17
CA ASP A 146 7.39 -8.29 9.69
C ASP A 146 6.90 -6.87 9.37
N VAL A 147 6.89 -6.00 10.37
CA VAL A 147 6.34 -4.64 10.27
C VAL A 147 7.42 -3.61 10.56
N ASP A 148 7.56 -2.64 9.65
CA ASP A 148 8.32 -1.41 9.85
C ASP A 148 7.40 -0.21 9.63
N THR A 149 7.45 0.79 10.52
CA THR A 149 6.64 2.00 10.40
C THR A 149 7.49 3.25 10.42
N ARG A 150 7.01 4.30 9.76
CA ARG A 150 7.57 5.65 9.92
C ARG A 150 6.47 6.69 9.90
N ASP A 151 6.52 7.60 10.87
CA ASP A 151 5.57 8.69 11.06
C ASP A 151 4.11 8.22 11.17
N ILE A 152 3.89 6.97 11.57
CA ILE A 152 2.60 6.38 11.94
C ILE A 152 2.58 6.28 13.47
N ASN A 153 1.53 6.83 14.08
CA ASN A 153 1.27 6.77 15.53
C ASN A 153 -0.05 6.02 15.77
#